data_AF-A0A813F4Q1-F1
#
_entry.id   AF-A0A813F4Q1-F1
#
_cell.length_a   1.000
_cell.length_b   1.000
_cell.length_c   1.000
_cell.angle_alpha   90.00
_cell.angle_beta   90.00
_cell.angle_gamma   90.00
#
_symmetry.space_group_name_H-M   'P 1'
#
loop_
_entity.id
_entity.type
_entity.pdbx_description
1 polymer ?
#
loop_
_entity_poly.entity_id
_entity_poly.type
_entity_poly.pdbx_seq_one_letter_code
_entity_poly.pdbx_strand_id
1 'polypeptide(L)'
;MCTIGGSTGIILGNAAVDLGLHDTYYVVAHFHFVLSLGAVIAIFSGIIFNGGKIVGTKNLLLSSSSTLSLYHLHSTFIGILLTFSPMHF
;
A
#
# COMPACT_ATOMS: atom_id res chain seq x y z
N MET A 1 2.22 7.32 3.16
CA MET A 1 1.29 7.10 2.05
C MET A 1 -0.17 7.05 2.44
N CYS A 2 -0.56 6.42 3.56
CA CYS A 2 -1.95 6.47 4.04
C CYS A 2 -2.49 7.91 4.09
N THR A 3 -1.65 8.89 4.42
CA THR A 3 -1.99 10.32 4.36
C THR A 3 -2.35 10.83 2.96
N ILE A 4 -1.70 10.35 1.91
CA ILE A 4 -1.96 10.75 0.51
C ILE A 4 -3.29 10.13 0.05
N GLY A 5 -3.45 8.82 0.23
CA GLY A 5 -4.72 8.14 -0.05
C GLY A 5 -5.88 8.72 0.79
N GLY A 6 -5.63 9.02 2.07
CA GLY A 6 -6.59 9.65 2.96
C GLY A 6 -7.02 11.04 2.48
N SER A 7 -6.09 11.85 1.97
CA SER A 7 -6.41 13.17 1.44
C SER A 7 -7.30 13.14 0.20
N THR A 8 -7.12 12.15 -0.71
CA THR A 8 -8.02 11.96 -1.86
C THR A 8 -9.38 11.39 -1.46
N GLY A 9 -9.43 10.67 -0.33
CA GLY A 9 -10.69 10.21 0.27
C GLY A 9 -11.53 11.34 0.85
N ILE A 10 -10.90 12.38 1.41
CA ILE A 10 -11.62 13.58 1.86
C ILE A 10 -12.29 14.29 0.68
N ILE A 11 -11.62 14.32 -0.49
CA ILE A 11 -12.16 14.92 -1.71
C ILE A 11 -13.36 14.10 -2.24
N LEU A 12 -13.22 12.76 -2.26
CA LEU A 12 -14.29 11.83 -2.62
C LEU A 12 -15.46 11.80 -1.62
N GLY A 13 -15.22 12.16 -0.36
CA GLY A 13 -16.27 12.31 0.65
C GLY A 13 -17.25 13.45 0.36
N ASN A 14 -16.95 14.34 -0.60
CA ASN A 14 -17.84 15.41 -1.00
C ASN A 14 -18.78 14.98 -2.13
N ALA A 15 -20.08 14.89 -1.85
CA ALA A 15 -21.10 14.43 -2.79
C ALA A 15 -21.16 15.23 -4.11
N ALA A 16 -20.86 16.54 -4.07
CA ALA A 16 -20.85 17.37 -5.27
C ALA A 16 -19.67 17.07 -6.21
N VAL A 17 -18.52 16.65 -5.66
CA VAL A 17 -17.33 16.29 -6.44
C VAL A 17 -17.37 14.83 -6.88
N ASP A 18 -17.95 13.95 -6.04
CA ASP A 18 -18.17 12.55 -6.39
C ASP A 18 -19.01 12.42 -7.68
N LEU A 19 -19.97 13.30 -7.93
CA LEU A 19 -20.78 13.27 -9.15
C LEU A 19 -19.95 13.31 -10.45
N GLY A 20 -18.79 13.97 -10.45
CA GLY A 20 -17.88 14.07 -11.61
C GLY A 20 -16.73 13.07 -11.60
N LEU A 21 -16.47 12.42 -10.47
CA LEU A 21 -15.35 11.48 -10.28
C LEU A 21 -15.81 10.03 -10.09
N HIS A 22 -17.10 9.80 -9.86
CA HIS A 22 -17.68 8.47 -9.72
C HIS A 22 -17.39 7.63 -10.97
N ASP A 23 -17.06 6.35 -10.76
CA ASP A 23 -16.65 5.40 -11.80
C ASP A 23 -15.44 5.83 -12.67
N THR A 24 -14.66 6.83 -12.23
CA THR A 24 -13.40 7.19 -12.89
C THR A 24 -12.20 6.52 -12.24
N TYR A 25 -11.06 6.55 -12.94
CA TYR A 25 -9.78 6.06 -12.41
C TYR A 25 -9.35 6.79 -11.13
N TYR A 26 -9.89 7.98 -10.83
CA TYR A 26 -9.64 8.69 -9.58
C TYR A 26 -10.09 7.90 -8.34
N VAL A 27 -11.25 7.23 -8.41
CA VAL A 27 -11.77 6.39 -7.32
C VAL A 27 -10.93 5.13 -7.15
N VAL A 28 -10.59 4.49 -8.27
CA VAL A 28 -9.72 3.30 -8.29
C VAL A 28 -8.37 3.61 -7.67
N ALA A 29 -7.79 4.77 -8.02
CA ALA A 29 -6.53 5.24 -7.47
C ALA A 29 -6.63 5.49 -5.96
N HIS A 30 -7.67 6.19 -5.49
CA HIS A 30 -7.91 6.41 -4.07
C HIS A 30 -7.91 5.09 -3.27
N PHE A 31 -8.70 4.11 -3.70
CA PHE A 31 -8.79 2.81 -3.02
C PHE A 31 -7.46 2.06 -3.00
N HIS A 32 -6.72 2.04 -4.13
CA HIS A 32 -5.42 1.36 -4.18
C HIS A 32 -4.35 2.08 -3.34
N PHE A 33 -4.39 3.41 -3.24
CA PHE A 33 -3.49 4.15 -2.35
C PHE A 33 -3.73 3.83 -0.87
N VAL A 34 -4.98 3.59 -0.46
CA VAL A 34 -5.30 3.21 0.93
C VAL A 34 -5.04 1.72 1.19
N LEU A 35 -5.50 0.84 0.30
CA LEU A 35 -5.41 -0.61 0.49
C LEU A 35 -4.00 -1.15 0.25
N SER A 36 -3.36 -0.76 -0.86
CA SER A 36 -2.06 -1.33 -1.26
C SER A 36 -0.91 -0.73 -0.46
N LEU A 37 -0.89 0.58 -0.21
CA LEU A 37 0.19 1.19 0.56
C LEU A 37 -0.05 1.18 2.07
N GLY A 38 -1.30 1.05 2.50
CA GLY A 38 -1.65 0.90 3.91
C GLY A 38 -1.60 -0.55 4.34
N ALA A 39 -2.54 -1.36 3.87
CA ALA A 39 -2.74 -2.71 4.37
C ALA A 39 -1.66 -3.70 3.90
N VAL A 40 -1.35 -3.73 2.61
CA VAL A 40 -0.44 -4.76 2.05
C VAL A 40 0.99 -4.58 2.55
N ILE A 41 1.51 -3.34 2.59
CA ILE A 41 2.85 -3.05 3.16
C ILE A 41 2.89 -3.37 4.66
N ALA A 42 1.84 -3.06 5.41
CA ALA A 42 1.76 -3.38 6.83
C ALA A 42 1.77 -4.90 7.08
N ILE A 43 1.06 -5.69 6.26
CA ILE A 43 1.06 -7.15 6.33
C ILE A 43 2.46 -7.70 6.04
N PHE A 44 3.11 -7.26 4.95
CA PHE A 44 4.46 -7.73 4.62
C PHE A 44 5.49 -7.33 5.68
N SER A 45 5.44 -6.11 6.19
CA SER A 45 6.29 -5.67 7.30
C SER A 45 6.02 -6.47 8.58
N GLY A 46 4.75 -6.79 8.87
CA GLY A 46 4.36 -7.61 10.01
C GLY A 46 4.88 -9.04 9.90
N ILE A 47 4.85 -9.64 8.71
CA ILE A 47 5.41 -10.97 8.46
C ILE A 47 6.93 -10.96 8.57
N ILE A 48 7.62 -9.93 8.06
CA ILE A 48 9.09 -9.85 8.17
C ILE A 48 9.53 -9.66 9.63
N PHE A 49 8.84 -8.83 10.41
CA PHE A 49 9.24 -8.52 11.79
C PHE A 49 8.78 -9.58 12.80
N ASN A 50 7.53 -10.05 12.68
CA ASN A 50 6.93 -10.98 13.65
C ASN A 50 6.79 -12.41 13.13
N GLY A 51 7.03 -12.68 11.85
CA GLY A 51 6.83 -14.02 11.28
C GLY A 51 7.68 -15.10 11.94
N GLY A 52 8.92 -14.78 12.34
CA GLY A 52 9.78 -15.70 13.10
C GLY A 52 9.23 -16.06 14.48
N LYS A 53 8.45 -15.17 15.10
CA LYS A 53 7.76 -15.42 16.39
C LYS A 53 6.47 -16.23 16.19
N ILE A 54 5.78 -16.03 15.07
CA ILE A 54 4.49 -16.69 14.76
C ILE A 54 4.68 -18.14 14.31
N VAL A 55 5.70 -18.41 13.48
CA VAL A 55 5.93 -19.74 12.86
C VAL A 55 6.92 -20.60 13.66
N GLY A 56 7.58 -20.04 14.68
CA GLY A 56 8.50 -20.75 15.58
C GLY A 56 9.79 -21.26 14.94
N THR A 57 9.95 -21.13 13.61
CA THR A 57 11.11 -21.63 12.86
C THR A 57 11.80 -20.47 12.15
N LYS A 58 13.02 -20.12 12.60
CA LYS A 58 13.83 -19.02 12.03
C LYS A 58 14.34 -19.28 10.59
N ASN A 59 14.19 -20.50 10.08
CA ASN A 59 14.82 -20.94 8.83
C ASN A 59 13.89 -20.86 7.59
N LEU A 60 12.57 -20.77 7.79
CA LEU A 60 11.59 -20.77 6.70
C LEU A 60 11.21 -19.35 6.21
N LEU A 61 11.45 -18.34 7.04
CA LEU A 61 11.06 -16.96 6.78
C LEU A 61 12.28 -16.06 6.61
N LEU A 62 12.17 -15.14 5.66
CA LEU A 62 13.18 -14.15 5.34
C LEU A 62 13.54 -13.35 6.60
N SER A 63 14.78 -13.50 7.08
CA SER A 63 15.23 -12.82 8.30
C SER A 63 15.10 -11.31 8.14
N SER A 64 14.66 -10.61 9.19
CA SER A 64 14.56 -9.14 9.23
C SER A 64 15.91 -8.44 8.98
N SER A 65 17.04 -9.14 9.12
CA SER A 65 18.38 -8.63 8.82
C SER A 65 18.82 -8.87 7.36
N SER A 66 18.01 -9.53 6.55
CA SER A 66 18.35 -9.81 5.16
C SER A 66 18.15 -8.56 4.31
N THR A 67 19.17 -8.19 3.54
CA THR A 67 19.11 -7.11 2.55
C THR A 67 17.99 -7.36 1.52
N LEU A 68 17.72 -8.62 1.19
CA LEU A 68 16.64 -9.03 0.28
C LEU A 68 15.25 -8.55 0.73
N SER A 69 14.95 -8.61 2.03
CA SER A 69 13.65 -8.18 2.57
C SER A 69 13.42 -6.68 2.40
N LEU A 70 14.47 -5.88 2.59
CA LEU A 70 14.46 -4.43 2.36
C LEU A 70 14.30 -4.10 0.87
N TYR A 71 15.01 -4.80 -0.02
CA TYR A 71 14.85 -4.61 -1.46
C TYR A 71 13.43 -4.95 -1.93
N HIS A 72 12.83 -6.03 -1.43
CA HIS A 72 11.45 -6.39 -1.76
C HIS A 72 10.47 -5.30 -1.30
N LEU A 73 10.58 -4.82 -0.06
CA LEU A 73 9.75 -3.73 0.46
C LEU A 73 9.93 -2.43 -0.33
N HIS A 74 11.16 -2.09 -0.70
CA HIS A 74 11.44 -0.87 -1.46
C HIS A 74 10.95 -0.96 -2.91
N SER A 75 11.16 -2.10 -3.57
CA SER A 75 10.68 -2.34 -4.94
C SER A 75 9.17 -2.32 -5.03
N THR A 76 8.47 -3.00 -4.09
CA THR A 76 7.00 -2.97 -4.03
C THR A 76 6.48 -1.56 -3.76
N PHE A 77 7.11 -0.80 -2.86
CA PHE A 77 6.75 0.59 -2.61
C PHE A 77 6.84 1.47 -3.86
N ILE A 78 7.97 1.39 -4.59
CA ILE A 78 8.17 2.14 -5.84
C ILE A 78 7.18 1.69 -6.91
N GLY A 79 6.97 0.38 -7.07
CA GLY A 79 6.04 -0.18 -8.06
C GLY A 79 4.61 0.30 -7.85
N ILE A 80 4.14 0.34 -6.60
CA ILE A 80 2.80 0.82 -6.28
C ILE A 80 2.68 2.33 -6.58
N LEU A 81 3.69 3.13 -6.24
CA LEU A 81 3.68 4.56 -6.56
C LEU A 81 3.62 4.79 -8.08
N LEU A 82 4.44 4.08 -8.87
CA LEU A 82 4.49 4.22 -10.33
C LEU A 82 3.22 3.73 -11.03
N THR A 83 2.55 2.72 -10.49
CA THR A 83 1.35 2.13 -11.14
C THR A 83 0.10 2.96 -10.87
N PHE A 84 -0.09 3.45 -9.65
CA PHE A 84 -1.35 4.11 -9.26
C PHE A 84 -1.29 5.64 -9.26
N SER A 85 -0.09 6.25 -9.21
CA SER A 85 0.01 7.72 -9.33
C SER A 85 -0.52 8.28 -10.66
N PRO A 86 -0.33 7.63 -11.84
CA PRO A 86 -0.84 8.16 -13.10
C PRO A 86 -2.36 8.10 -13.19
N MET A 87 -3.03 7.22 -12.44
CA MET A 87 -4.48 7.06 -12.47
C MET A 87 -5.26 8.26 -11.90
N HIS A 88 -4.59 9.19 -11.22
CA HIS A 88 -5.19 10.46 -10.76
C HIS A 88 -5.24 11.54 -11.85
N PHE A 89 -4.51 11.36 -12.94
CA PHE A 89 -4.42 12.31 -14.08
C PHE A 89 -5.19 11.75 -15.28
#